data_AF-A0A6L3JPN4-F1
#
_entry.id   AF-A0A6L3JPN4-F1
#
_cell.length_a   1.000
_cell.length_b   1.000
_cell.length_c   1.000
_cell.angle_alpha   90.00
_cell.angle_beta   90.00
_cell.angle_gamma   90.00
#
_symmetry.space_group_name_H-M   'P 1'
#
loop_
_entity.id
_entity.type
_entity.pdbx_description
1 polymer ?
#
loop_
_entity_poly.entity_id
_entity_poly.type
_entity_poly.pdbx_seq_one_letter_code
_entity_poly.pdbx_strand_id
1 'polypeptide(L)'
;EHANPLIKVTIVPRGRALGAAWYLPEERQITTKEQMLDEMCATLGGRAAEELFTGHISTGAMNDLERVTKQSYGMIAYAGMSEKLPNLCYYSNDEYSFSKPYSERTAELIDEEVKRMINEQYDRAKAILSEHKDGHNELARLLVEKEVIFAEDVERIFGKRPWTSRSEEIMALEATVKPVEVTEDFEEKKSSDSEEKEKEKKEA
;
A
#
# COMPACT_ATOMS: atom_id res chain seq x y z
N GLU A 1 -0.95 -6.70 -8.40
CA GLU A 1 -2.15 -7.39 -7.86
C GLU A 1 -2.70 -6.66 -6.63
N HIS A 2 -1.83 -6.18 -5.74
CA HIS A 2 -2.23 -5.59 -4.46
C HIS A 2 -2.29 -4.06 -4.41
N ALA A 3 -2.14 -3.38 -5.55
CA ALA A 3 -2.25 -1.93 -5.60
C ALA A 3 -3.66 -1.45 -5.24
N ASN A 4 -3.76 -0.27 -4.63
CA ASN A 4 -5.05 0.33 -4.26
C ASN A 4 -5.92 0.57 -5.51
N PRO A 5 -7.24 0.35 -5.43
CA PRO A 5 -8.14 0.61 -6.55
C PRO A 5 -8.18 2.10 -6.90
N LEU A 6 -8.18 2.39 -8.19
CA LEU A 6 -8.25 3.75 -8.73
C LEU A 6 -9.69 4.24 -8.72
N ILE A 7 -9.91 5.48 -8.29
CA ILE A 7 -11.23 6.15 -8.35
C ILE A 7 -11.26 7.12 -9.54
N LYS A 8 -10.24 7.98 -9.64
CA LYS A 8 -10.24 9.11 -10.57
C LYS A 8 -8.82 9.57 -10.88
N VAL A 9 -8.55 9.94 -12.13
CA VAL A 9 -7.32 10.60 -12.55
C VAL A 9 -7.67 11.94 -13.19
N THR A 10 -6.86 12.96 -12.91
CA THR A 10 -7.01 14.27 -13.55
C THR A 10 -5.65 14.90 -13.86
N ILE A 11 -5.59 15.63 -14.98
CA ILE A 11 -4.46 16.49 -15.38
C ILE A 11 -4.75 17.98 -15.10
N VAL A 12 -5.83 18.28 -14.38
CA VAL A 12 -6.14 19.65 -13.98
C VAL A 12 -5.21 20.03 -12.82
N PRO A 13 -4.43 21.11 -12.95
CA PRO A 13 -3.45 21.49 -11.94
C PRO A 13 -4.14 21.87 -10.62
N ARG A 14 -3.64 21.34 -9.51
CA ARG A 14 -4.07 21.70 -8.16
C ARG A 14 -2.86 21.84 -7.23
N GLY A 15 -2.64 23.06 -6.75
CA GLY A 15 -1.52 23.37 -5.86
C GLY A 15 -0.17 23.15 -6.56
N ARG A 16 0.69 22.30 -5.97
CA ARG A 16 2.04 21.99 -6.49
C ARG A 16 2.06 20.85 -7.51
N ALA A 17 0.93 20.17 -7.72
CA ALA A 17 0.82 19.05 -8.65
C ALA A 17 0.11 19.46 -9.93
N LEU A 18 0.67 19.09 -11.08
CA LEU A 18 0.09 19.33 -12.40
C LEU A 18 -1.00 18.31 -12.77
N GLY A 19 -1.09 17.21 -12.03
CA GLY A 19 -2.13 16.20 -12.13
C GLY A 19 -2.15 15.36 -10.85
N ALA A 20 -3.23 14.61 -10.65
CA ALA A 20 -3.39 13.74 -9.49
C ALA A 20 -4.22 12.50 -9.81
N ALA A 21 -3.81 11.37 -9.24
CA ALA A 21 -4.57 10.14 -9.18
C ALA A 21 -5.13 9.95 -7.77
N TRP A 22 -6.40 9.60 -7.69
CA TRP A 22 -7.10 9.30 -6.44
C TRP A 22 -7.30 7.80 -6.36
N TYR A 23 -6.72 7.21 -5.32
CA TYR A 23 -6.89 5.80 -5.00
C TYR A 23 -7.82 5.68 -3.80
N LEU A 24 -8.60 4.60 -3.74
CA LEU A 24 -9.34 4.23 -2.56
C LEU A 24 -8.38 3.45 -1.65
N PRO A 25 -7.94 4.01 -0.51
CA PRO A 25 -7.03 3.30 0.38
C PRO A 25 -7.76 2.10 0.98
N GLU A 26 -7.13 0.94 0.97
CA GLU A 26 -7.63 -0.20 1.72
C GLU A 26 -7.12 -0.10 3.17
N GLU A 27 -8.03 -0.04 4.14
CA GLU A 27 -7.65 -0.06 5.55
C GLU A 27 -7.12 -1.45 5.94
N ARG A 28 -5.79 -1.58 5.95
CA ARG A 28 -5.10 -2.79 6.38
C ARG A 28 -4.23 -2.46 7.59
N GLN A 29 -4.49 -3.13 8.72
CA GLN A 29 -3.64 -3.02 9.91
C GLN A 29 -2.26 -3.68 9.72
N ILE A 30 -2.19 -4.69 8.85
CA ILE A 30 -0.97 -5.45 8.56
C ILE A 30 -0.81 -5.52 7.04
N THR A 31 0.38 -5.16 6.57
CA THR A 31 0.76 -5.17 5.15
C THR A 31 1.87 -6.18 4.91
N THR A 32 1.76 -6.94 3.82
CA THR A 32 2.80 -7.92 3.44
C THR A 32 3.87 -7.24 2.59
N LYS A 33 5.02 -7.90 2.44
CA LYS A 33 6.13 -7.40 1.61
C LYS A 33 5.69 -7.18 0.16
N GLU A 34 4.97 -8.14 -0.41
CA GLU A 34 4.50 -8.11 -1.80
C GLU A 34 3.56 -6.93 -2.05
N GLN A 35 2.73 -6.58 -1.07
CA GLN A 35 1.81 -5.45 -1.14
C GLN A 35 2.57 -4.12 -1.16
N MET A 36 3.59 -3.98 -0.30
CA MET A 36 4.45 -2.80 -0.28
C MET A 36 5.25 -2.67 -1.59
N LEU A 37 5.75 -3.78 -2.13
CA LEU A 37 6.45 -3.79 -3.41
C LEU A 37 5.53 -3.39 -4.58
N ASP A 38 4.29 -3.88 -4.60
CA ASP A 38 3.28 -3.50 -5.59
C ASP A 38 2.92 -2.00 -5.49
N GLU A 39 2.80 -1.45 -4.28
CA GLU A 39 2.57 -0.02 -4.06
C GLU A 39 3.75 0.83 -4.54
N MET A 40 4.99 0.41 -4.25
CA MET A 40 6.21 1.06 -4.74
C MET A 40 6.26 1.04 -6.26
N CYS A 41 5.95 -0.11 -6.88
CA CYS A 41 5.89 -0.25 -8.35
C CYS A 41 4.86 0.70 -8.97
N ALA A 42 3.66 0.82 -8.37
CA ALA A 42 2.63 1.75 -8.84
C ALA A 42 3.07 3.21 -8.71
N THR A 43 3.71 3.57 -7.59
CA THR A 43 4.18 4.94 -7.32
C THR A 43 5.32 5.35 -8.27
N LEU A 44 6.22 4.42 -8.61
CA LEU A 44 7.30 4.65 -9.59
C LEU A 44 6.81 4.67 -11.05
N GLY A 45 5.57 4.23 -11.31
CA GLY A 45 5.00 4.12 -12.65
C GLY A 45 4.97 5.46 -13.40
N GLY A 46 4.72 6.58 -12.71
CA GLY A 46 4.74 7.91 -13.34
C GLY A 46 6.09 8.26 -13.95
N ARG A 47 7.17 8.09 -13.17
CA ARG A 47 8.54 8.33 -13.64
C ARG A 47 8.96 7.36 -14.74
N ALA A 48 8.61 6.09 -14.60
CA ALA A 48 8.89 5.07 -15.60
C ALA A 48 8.17 5.37 -16.94
N ALA A 49 6.96 5.91 -16.89
CA ALA A 49 6.23 6.32 -18.08
C ALA A 49 6.89 7.53 -18.77
N GLU A 50 7.33 8.53 -18.01
CA GLU A 50 8.07 9.67 -18.58
C GLU A 50 9.34 9.21 -19.33
N GLU A 51 10.12 8.31 -18.72
CA GLU A 51 11.34 7.78 -19.35
C GLU A 51 11.03 6.99 -20.63
N LEU A 52 10.02 6.11 -20.60
CA LEU A 52 9.70 5.21 -21.71
C LEU A 52 9.01 5.90 -22.90
N PHE A 53 8.06 6.79 -22.64
CA PHE A 53 7.20 7.37 -23.66
C PHE A 53 7.65 8.77 -24.08
N THR A 54 8.15 9.56 -23.12
CA THR A 54 8.59 10.94 -23.37
C THR A 54 10.10 11.03 -23.62
N GLY A 55 10.88 10.06 -23.13
CA GLY A 55 12.34 10.02 -23.28
C GLY A 55 13.11 11.00 -22.37
N HIS A 56 12.40 11.72 -21.49
CA HIS A 56 12.96 12.73 -20.61
C HIS A 56 12.34 12.61 -19.22
N ILE A 57 13.17 12.72 -18.19
CA ILE A 57 12.74 12.65 -16.79
C ILE A 57 12.44 14.08 -16.29
N SER A 58 11.30 14.27 -15.66
CA SER A 58 10.87 15.57 -15.11
C SER A 58 11.08 15.67 -13.59
N THR A 59 10.81 16.85 -13.03
CA THR A 59 10.74 17.07 -11.58
C THR A 59 9.39 16.69 -10.97
N GLY A 60 8.41 16.29 -11.79
CA GLY A 60 7.06 15.95 -11.35
C GLY A 60 7.00 14.74 -10.42
N ALA A 61 7.93 13.79 -10.59
CA ALA A 61 8.01 12.57 -9.78
C ALA A 61 8.74 12.75 -8.41
N MET A 62 9.06 13.99 -8.00
CA MET A 62 9.82 14.23 -6.77
C MET A 62 9.12 13.68 -5.52
N ASN A 63 7.82 13.91 -5.39
CA ASN A 63 7.02 13.42 -4.26
C ASN A 63 6.95 11.89 -4.22
N ASP A 64 6.82 11.27 -5.40
CA ASP A 64 6.77 9.82 -5.54
C ASP A 64 8.10 9.17 -5.12
N LEU A 65 9.23 9.74 -5.55
CA LEU A 65 10.56 9.28 -5.15
C LEU A 65 10.81 9.42 -3.66
N GLU A 66 10.38 10.53 -3.04
CA GLU A 66 10.48 10.73 -1.60
C GLU A 66 9.69 9.66 -0.83
N ARG A 67 8.44 9.40 -1.25
CA ARG A 67 7.56 8.42 -0.62
C ARG A 67 8.13 7.00 -0.73
N VAL A 68 8.58 6.61 -1.93
CA VAL A 68 9.17 5.29 -2.20
C VAL A 68 10.46 5.11 -1.41
N THR A 69 11.30 6.14 -1.32
CA THR A 69 12.56 6.08 -0.55
C THR A 69 12.25 5.86 0.94
N LYS A 70 11.36 6.67 1.52
CA LYS A 70 10.94 6.54 2.92
C LYS A 70 10.34 5.15 3.21
N GLN A 71 9.48 4.65 2.33
CA GLN A 71 8.89 3.32 2.45
C GLN A 71 9.96 2.22 2.41
N SER A 72 10.91 2.30 1.48
CA SER A 72 12.00 1.32 1.32
C SER A 72 12.88 1.25 2.57
N TYR A 73 13.25 2.40 3.15
CA TYR A 73 13.98 2.44 4.42
C TYR A 73 13.15 1.82 5.54
N GLY A 74 11.84 2.09 5.61
CA GLY A 74 10.97 1.47 6.59
C GLY A 74 10.89 -0.05 6.46
N MET A 75 10.78 -0.56 5.24
CA MET A 75 10.76 -2.00 4.94
C MET A 75 12.05 -2.69 5.40
N ILE A 76 13.20 -2.09 5.15
CA ILE A 76 14.50 -2.72 5.43
C ILE A 76 14.91 -2.51 6.88
N ALA A 77 14.88 -1.26 7.36
CA ALA A 77 15.39 -0.92 8.68
C ALA A 77 14.43 -1.28 9.82
N TYR A 78 13.11 -1.20 9.61
CA TYR A 78 12.14 -1.43 10.69
C TYR A 78 11.42 -2.77 10.57
N ALA A 79 11.05 -3.17 9.35
CA ALA A 79 10.31 -4.42 9.13
C ALA A 79 11.21 -5.63 8.80
N GLY A 80 12.52 -5.43 8.65
CA GLY A 80 13.47 -6.52 8.36
C GLY A 80 13.17 -7.27 7.06
N MET A 81 12.60 -6.58 6.06
CA MET A 81 12.14 -7.18 4.79
C MET A 81 13.24 -7.27 3.71
N SER A 82 14.52 -7.30 4.12
CA SER A 82 15.68 -7.50 3.24
C SER A 82 16.18 -8.93 3.31
N GLU A 83 16.76 -9.43 2.21
CA GLU A 83 17.42 -10.73 2.17
C GLU A 83 18.74 -10.75 2.98
N LYS A 84 19.49 -9.63 2.96
CA LYS A 84 20.75 -9.51 3.70
C LYS A 84 20.56 -9.11 5.16
N LEU A 85 19.46 -8.41 5.46
CA LEU A 85 19.08 -7.99 6.82
C LEU A 85 17.68 -8.51 7.20
N PRO A 86 17.48 -9.83 7.30
CA PRO A 86 16.18 -10.39 7.65
C PRO A 86 15.93 -10.30 9.17
N ASN A 87 14.67 -10.08 9.56
CA ASN A 87 14.18 -10.19 10.94
C ASN A 87 14.88 -9.27 11.97
N LEU A 88 15.51 -8.18 11.52
CA LEU A 88 16.11 -7.16 12.36
C LEU A 88 15.25 -5.90 12.34
N CYS A 89 15.12 -5.27 13.50
CA CYS A 89 14.41 -4.01 13.66
C CYS A 89 15.35 -3.00 14.31
N TYR A 90 15.70 -1.96 13.56
CA TYR A 90 16.49 -0.81 13.98
C TYR A 90 15.61 0.37 14.39
N TYR A 91 14.34 0.13 14.68
CA TYR A 91 13.42 1.16 15.15
C TYR A 91 13.86 1.68 16.51
N SER A 92 14.09 2.98 16.61
CA SER A 92 14.36 3.67 17.86
C SER A 92 13.28 4.72 18.07
N ASN A 93 12.62 4.69 19.23
CA ASN A 93 11.62 5.70 19.62
C ASN A 93 12.26 7.04 20.04
N ASP A 94 13.59 7.11 20.06
CA ASP A 94 14.31 8.29 20.54
C ASP A 94 14.58 9.24 19.37
N GLU A 95 13.58 10.05 19.04
CA GLU A 95 13.60 11.05 17.97
C GLU A 95 14.74 12.09 18.12
N TYR A 96 15.32 12.17 19.33
CA TYR A 96 16.43 13.06 19.70
C TYR A 96 17.80 12.37 19.77
N SER A 97 17.88 11.06 19.52
CA SER A 97 19.16 10.36 19.44
C SER A 97 19.85 10.69 18.12
N PHE A 98 20.92 11.49 18.18
CA PHE A 98 21.79 11.76 17.04
C PHE A 98 22.57 10.53 16.56
N SER A 99 22.54 9.41 17.29
CA SER A 99 23.19 8.17 16.89
C SER A 99 22.18 7.18 16.30
N LYS A 100 22.54 6.65 15.13
CA LYS A 100 21.84 5.52 14.51
C LYS A 100 22.11 4.25 15.34
N PRO A 101 21.12 3.36 15.53
CA PRO A 101 21.29 2.14 16.35
C PRO A 101 22.06 1.02 15.62
N TYR A 102 22.88 1.37 14.63
CA TYR A 102 23.63 0.43 13.80
C TYR A 102 24.96 1.05 13.34
N SER A 103 25.91 0.19 12.97
CA SER A 103 27.23 0.62 12.51
C SER A 103 27.17 1.30 11.14
N GLU A 104 28.18 2.10 10.80
CA GLU A 104 28.31 2.68 9.44
C GLU A 104 28.30 1.62 8.35
N ARG A 105 28.96 0.47 8.58
CA ARG A 105 28.91 -0.67 7.65
C ARG A 105 27.50 -1.21 7.43
N THR A 106 26.67 -1.21 8.47
CA THR A 106 25.27 -1.60 8.36
C THR A 106 24.46 -0.53 7.63
N ALA A 107 24.77 0.75 7.82
CA ALA A 107 24.15 1.85 7.09
C ALA A 107 24.39 1.72 5.58
N GLU A 108 25.65 1.50 5.18
CA GLU A 108 26.02 1.25 3.79
C GLU A 108 25.24 0.05 3.21
N LEU A 109 25.13 -1.03 3.98
CA LEU A 109 24.37 -2.21 3.57
C LEU A 109 22.88 -1.88 3.37
N ILE A 110 22.26 -1.11 4.27
CA ILE A 110 20.86 -0.68 4.13
C ILE A 110 20.69 0.13 2.85
N ASP A 111 21.58 1.09 2.58
CA ASP A 111 21.53 1.94 1.38
C ASP A 111 21.65 1.12 0.08
N GLU A 112 22.53 0.12 0.05
CA GLU A 112 22.64 -0.83 -1.07
C GLU A 112 21.36 -1.62 -1.30
N GLU A 113 20.75 -2.13 -0.23
CA GLU A 113 19.51 -2.90 -0.30
C GLU A 113 18.32 -2.03 -0.74
N VAL A 114 18.21 -0.80 -0.21
CA VAL A 114 17.20 0.19 -0.64
C VAL A 114 17.35 0.47 -2.13
N LYS A 115 18.57 0.78 -2.58
CA LYS A 115 18.85 1.07 -3.98
C LYS A 115 18.48 -0.10 -4.88
N ARG A 116 18.81 -1.34 -4.48
CA ARG A 116 18.43 -2.53 -5.24
C ARG A 116 16.91 -2.66 -5.32
N MET A 117 16.21 -2.59 -4.20
CA MET A 117 14.75 -2.73 -4.13
C MET A 117 14.02 -1.71 -5.02
N ILE A 118 14.43 -0.44 -4.96
CA ILE A 118 13.83 0.63 -5.78
C ILE A 118 14.09 0.36 -7.27
N ASN A 119 15.31 -0.01 -7.65
CA ASN A 119 15.64 -0.28 -9.04
C ASN A 119 14.88 -1.49 -9.59
N GLU A 120 14.74 -2.57 -8.81
CA GLU A 120 13.94 -3.74 -9.20
C GLU A 120 12.48 -3.37 -9.45
N GLN A 121 11.86 -2.56 -8.58
CA GLN A 121 10.48 -2.11 -8.80
C GLN A 121 10.36 -1.11 -9.95
N TYR A 122 11.39 -0.28 -10.19
CA TYR A 122 11.44 0.62 -11.33
C TYR A 122 11.50 -0.14 -12.66
N ASP A 123 12.35 -1.15 -12.75
CA ASP A 123 12.46 -2.00 -13.93
C ASP A 123 11.19 -2.82 -14.16
N ARG A 124 10.57 -3.32 -13.09
CA ARG A 124 9.25 -3.96 -13.14
C ARG A 124 8.17 -3.02 -13.66
N ALA A 125 8.12 -1.78 -13.19
CA ALA A 125 7.17 -0.78 -13.68
C ALA A 125 7.37 -0.51 -15.18
N LYS A 126 8.63 -0.36 -15.63
CA LYS A 126 8.95 -0.21 -17.06
C LYS A 126 8.50 -1.40 -17.90
N ALA A 127 8.71 -2.63 -17.41
CA ALA A 127 8.28 -3.84 -18.10
C ALA A 127 6.76 -3.87 -18.29
N ILE A 128 5.99 -3.61 -17.23
CA ILE A 128 4.52 -3.57 -17.26
C ILE A 128 4.01 -2.51 -18.24
N LEU A 129 4.60 -1.30 -18.19
CA LEU A 129 4.24 -0.20 -19.08
C LEU A 129 4.58 -0.50 -20.55
N SER A 130 5.67 -1.23 -20.79
CA SER A 130 6.08 -1.64 -22.13
C SER A 130 5.17 -2.73 -22.70
N GLU A 131 4.73 -3.66 -21.88
CA GLU A 131 3.75 -4.69 -22.25
C GLU A 131 2.39 -4.08 -22.61
N HIS A 132 1.95 -3.08 -21.84
CA HIS A 132 0.64 -2.43 -22.01
C HIS A 132 0.73 -1.09 -22.76
N LYS A 133 1.72 -0.94 -23.65
CA LYS A 133 2.05 0.32 -24.33
C LYS A 133 0.88 0.94 -25.08
N ASP A 134 0.11 0.11 -25.78
CA ASP A 134 -1.00 0.58 -26.62
C ASP A 134 -2.14 1.14 -25.78
N GLY A 135 -2.52 0.43 -24.71
CA GLY A 135 -3.53 0.90 -23.75
C GLY A 135 -3.09 2.16 -23.01
N HIS A 136 -1.80 2.28 -22.66
CA HIS A 136 -1.26 3.50 -22.08
C HIS A 136 -1.40 4.71 -23.02
N ASN A 137 -1.06 4.54 -24.30
CA ASN A 137 -1.19 5.61 -25.29
C ASN A 137 -2.65 6.03 -25.52
N GLU A 138 -3.58 5.08 -25.53
CA GLU A 138 -5.02 5.36 -25.61
C GLU A 138 -5.50 6.15 -24.40
N LEU A 139 -5.10 5.73 -23.19
CA LEU A 139 -5.42 6.41 -21.94
C LEU A 139 -4.89 7.85 -21.92
N ALA A 140 -3.65 8.05 -22.37
CA ALA A 140 -3.04 9.37 -22.45
C ALA A 140 -3.81 10.32 -23.38
N ARG A 141 -4.26 9.84 -24.54
CA ARG A 141 -5.11 10.63 -25.46
C ARG A 141 -6.45 10.97 -24.81
N LEU A 142 -7.09 10.00 -24.16
CA LEU A 142 -8.36 10.22 -23.48
C LEU A 142 -8.24 11.26 -22.35
N LEU A 143 -7.13 11.24 -21.61
CA LEU A 143 -6.83 12.25 -20.59
C LEU A 143 -6.67 13.65 -21.16
N VAL A 144 -6.05 13.80 -22.33
CA VAL A 144 -5.92 15.10 -23.01
C VAL A 144 -7.29 15.61 -23.50
N GLU A 145 -8.18 14.72 -23.94
CA GLU A 145 -9.53 15.10 -24.41
C GLU A 145 -10.48 15.47 -23.28
N LYS A 146 -10.48 14.69 -22.18
CA LYS A 146 -11.46 14.83 -21.09
C LYS A 146 -10.95 15.57 -19.86
N GLU A 147 -9.63 15.70 -19.69
CA GLU A 147 -8.91 16.24 -18.51
C GLU A 147 -9.12 15.50 -17.18
N VAL A 148 -10.22 14.74 -17.08
CA VAL A 148 -10.62 13.90 -15.95
C VAL A 148 -11.16 12.59 -16.50
N ILE A 149 -10.65 11.48 -15.96
CA ILE A 149 -11.14 10.14 -16.26
C ILE A 149 -11.44 9.40 -14.95
N PHE A 150 -12.38 8.46 -15.02
CA PHE A 150 -12.80 7.63 -13.89
C PHE A 150 -12.38 6.17 -14.10
N ALA A 151 -12.56 5.35 -13.06
CA ALA A 151 -12.21 3.93 -13.10
C ALA A 151 -12.84 3.21 -14.30
N GLU A 152 -14.09 3.54 -14.65
CA GLU A 152 -14.84 2.91 -15.74
C GLU A 152 -14.22 3.20 -17.13
N ASP A 153 -13.62 4.37 -17.32
CA ASP A 153 -12.90 4.71 -18.55
C ASP A 153 -11.62 3.86 -18.69
N VAL A 154 -10.95 3.56 -17.57
CA VAL A 154 -9.76 2.70 -17.53
C VAL A 154 -10.16 1.24 -17.79
N GLU A 155 -11.24 0.77 -17.20
CA GLU A 155 -11.79 -0.57 -17.44
C GLU A 155 -12.19 -0.80 -18.90
N ARG A 156 -12.64 0.24 -19.61
CA ARG A 156 -12.93 0.14 -21.04
C ARG A 156 -11.68 -0.16 -21.87
N ILE A 157 -10.52 0.38 -21.47
CA ILE A 157 -9.25 0.28 -22.21
C ILE A 157 -8.52 -1.02 -21.86
N PHE A 158 -8.40 -1.32 -20.56
CA PHE A 158 -7.61 -2.46 -20.06
C PHE A 158 -8.45 -3.70 -19.75
N GLY A 159 -9.77 -3.59 -19.83
CA GLY A 159 -10.70 -4.62 -19.39
C GLY A 159 -10.97 -4.56 -17.88
N LYS A 160 -11.83 -5.47 -17.41
CA LYS A 160 -12.14 -5.60 -15.99
C LYS A 160 -10.90 -6.00 -15.20
N ARG A 161 -10.77 -5.43 -14.01
CA ARG A 161 -9.72 -5.78 -13.06
C ARG A 161 -9.79 -7.28 -12.74
N PRO A 162 -8.70 -8.06 -12.94
CA PRO A 162 -8.73 -9.50 -12.73
C PRO A 162 -8.75 -9.92 -11.25
N TRP A 163 -8.47 -8.99 -10.33
CA TRP A 163 -8.41 -9.22 -8.89
C TRP A 163 -9.37 -8.28 -8.15
N THR A 164 -10.11 -8.86 -7.21
CA THR A 164 -11.06 -8.17 -6.35
C THR A 164 -10.29 -7.36 -5.30
N SER A 165 -10.70 -6.12 -5.07
CA SER A 165 -10.16 -5.31 -3.96
C SER A 165 -10.59 -5.88 -2.62
N ARG A 166 -9.82 -5.65 -1.56
CA ARG A 166 -10.21 -6.06 -0.21
C ARG A 166 -11.54 -5.42 0.20
N SER A 167 -11.80 -4.20 -0.24
CA SER A 167 -13.07 -3.50 0.02
C SER A 167 -14.25 -4.23 -0.63
N GLU A 168 -14.09 -4.71 -1.86
CA GLU A 168 -15.09 -5.52 -2.55
C GLU A 168 -15.23 -6.92 -1.93
N GLU A 169 -14.13 -7.52 -1.47
CA GLU A 169 -14.16 -8.78 -0.71
C GLU A 169 -14.95 -8.61 0.60
N ILE A 170 -14.70 -7.54 1.36
CA ILE A 170 -15.43 -7.23 2.59
C ILE A 170 -16.91 -6.97 2.30
N MET A 171 -17.24 -6.15 1.30
CA MET A 171 -18.64 -5.91 0.92
C MET A 171 -19.35 -7.20 0.47
N ALA A 172 -18.66 -8.09 -0.24
CA ALA A 172 -19.20 -9.39 -0.64
C ALA A 172 -19.39 -10.32 0.58
N LEU A 173 -18.49 -10.28 1.56
CA LEU A 173 -18.60 -11.01 2.83
C LEU A 173 -19.76 -10.46 3.67
N GLU A 174 -19.90 -9.14 3.81
CA GLU A 174 -21.01 -8.50 4.52
C GLU A 174 -22.37 -8.79 3.86
N ALA A 175 -22.42 -8.85 2.52
CA ALA A 175 -23.63 -9.22 1.80
C ALA A 175 -24.01 -10.70 1.95
N THR A 176 -23.07 -11.57 2.32
CA THR A 176 -23.28 -13.03 2.47
C THR A 176 -23.44 -13.45 3.93
N VAL A 177 -22.97 -12.66 4.89
CA VAL A 177 -23.16 -12.88 6.31
C VAL A 177 -24.53 -12.34 6.72
N LYS A 178 -25.53 -13.24 6.82
CA LYS A 178 -26.71 -12.97 7.67
C LYS A 178 -26.21 -12.68 9.09
N PRO A 179 -26.84 -11.76 9.85
CA PRO A 179 -26.44 -11.49 11.21
C PRO A 179 -26.43 -12.81 11.97
N VAL A 180 -25.27 -13.19 12.49
CA VAL A 180 -25.20 -14.23 13.51
C VAL A 180 -25.90 -13.61 14.71
N GLU A 181 -27.15 -14.02 14.96
CA GLU A 181 -27.82 -13.76 16.22
C GLU A 181 -26.90 -14.31 17.31
N VAL A 182 -26.29 -13.41 18.06
CA VAL A 182 -25.60 -13.77 19.29
C VAL A 182 -26.71 -14.26 20.23
N THR A 183 -26.93 -15.58 20.27
CA THR A 183 -27.82 -16.18 21.26
C THR A 183 -27.28 -15.81 22.64
N GLU A 184 -28.13 -15.19 23.46
CA GLU A 184 -27.89 -14.66 24.81
C GLU A 184 -27.49 -15.74 25.86
N ASP A 185 -26.96 -16.89 25.45
CA ASP A 185 -26.61 -18.00 26.35
C ASP A 185 -25.27 -17.81 27.09
N PHE A 186 -24.58 -16.69 26.89
CA PHE A 186 -23.35 -16.37 27.63
C PHE A 186 -23.56 -15.60 28.94
N GLU A 187 -24.77 -15.09 29.21
CA GLU A 187 -25.05 -14.38 30.48
C GLU A 187 -25.52 -15.31 31.62
N GLU A 188 -26.19 -16.43 31.33
CA GLU A 188 -26.69 -17.32 32.40
C GLU A 188 -25.60 -18.17 33.08
N LYS A 189 -24.42 -18.34 32.47
CA LYS A 189 -23.28 -19.02 33.12
C LYS A 189 -22.47 -18.13 34.06
N LYS A 190 -22.71 -16.81 34.08
CA LYS A 190 -22.08 -15.92 35.08
C LYS A 190 -22.91 -15.77 36.36
N SER A 191 -24.23 -15.95 36.30
CA SER A 191 -25.09 -15.80 37.49
C SER A 191 -25.02 -16.99 38.45
N SER A 192 -24.78 -18.21 37.93
CA SER A 192 -24.66 -19.41 38.78
C SER A 192 -23.32 -19.52 39.51
N ASP A 193 -22.21 -18.99 38.97
CA ASP A 193 -20.88 -19.00 39.63
C ASP A 193 -20.71 -17.86 40.67
N SER A 194 -21.63 -16.89 40.68
CA SER A 194 -21.66 -15.81 41.69
C SER A 194 -22.47 -16.15 42.94
N GLU A 195 -23.51 -17.00 42.85
CA GLU A 195 -24.32 -17.37 44.02
C GLU A 195 -23.67 -18.44 44.91
N GLU A 196 -22.80 -19.30 44.35
CA GLU A 196 -22.06 -20.29 45.16
C GLU A 196 -20.96 -19.63 46.02
N LYS A 197 -20.33 -18.55 45.54
CA LYS A 197 -19.27 -17.83 46.30
C LYS A 197 -19.78 -16.96 47.44
N GLU A 198 -21.06 -16.63 47.48
CA GLU A 198 -21.63 -15.79 48.55
C GLU A 198 -22.12 -16.59 49.75
N LYS A 199 -22.37 -17.90 49.60
CA LYS A 199 -22.73 -18.79 50.72
C LYS A 199 -21.52 -19.25 51.54
N GLU A 200 -20.35 -19.45 50.92
CA GLU A 200 -19.13 -19.87 51.63
C GLU A 200 -18.52 -18.77 52.52
N LYS A 201 -18.87 -17.50 52.33
CA LYS A 201 -18.35 -16.38 53.15
C LYS A 201 -19.17 -16.04 54.39
N LYS A 202 -20.31 -16.68 54.63
CA LYS A 202 -21.19 -16.42 55.79
C LYS A 202 -21.14 -17.48 56.89
N GLU A 203 -20.40 -18.58 56.71
CA GLU A 203 -20.25 -19.65 57.71
C GLU A 203 -18.80 -19.85 58.23
N ALA A 204 -17.90 -18.89 58.00
CA ALA A 204 -16.55 -18.88 58.59
C ALA A 204 -16.38 -17.79 59.65
#